data_AF-A0A7W0T7T3-F1
#
_entry.id   AF-A0A7W0T7T3-F1
#
_cell.length_a   1.000
_cell.length_b   1.000
_cell.length_c   1.000
_cell.angle_alpha   90.00
_cell.angle_beta   90.00
_cell.angle_gamma   90.00
#
_symmetry.space_group_name_H-M   'P 1'
#
loop_
_entity.id
_entity.type
_entity.pdbx_description
1 polymer ?
#
loop_
_entity_poly.entity_id
_entity_poly.type
_entity_poly.pdbx_seq_one_letter_code
_entity_poly.pdbx_strand_id
1 'polypeptide(L)'
;MVQGEILTAMVTPFKQDGSIDLERFRALASHLVDNGSDGLVVTGTTGESPTLSDDERFRLYEAALDEVGDRATVIAGTGTYSTEHSVHLTERAQEIGVDGFLIVTPYYNKPPVRGIVEHFKAVAAVSDRPIVVYNIPGRVVLNLETEAIAELAEIPTVRAVKQANDDLE
;
A
#
# COMPACT_ATOMS: atom_id res chain seq x y z
N MET A 1 0.18 -14.99 0.80
CA MET A 1 0.36 -14.60 -0.62
C MET A 1 -0.62 -13.46 -0.84
N VAL A 2 -0.21 -12.34 -1.43
CA VAL A 2 -1.19 -11.32 -1.87
C VAL A 2 -1.99 -11.96 -2.98
N GLN A 3 -3.28 -12.18 -2.74
CA GLN A 3 -4.12 -12.96 -3.65
C GLN A 3 -4.56 -12.07 -4.82
N GLY A 4 -4.41 -12.56 -6.04
CA GLY A 4 -4.90 -11.91 -7.26
C GLY A 4 -3.85 -11.70 -8.36
N GLU A 5 -4.28 -11.80 -9.61
CA GLU A 5 -3.48 -11.47 -10.78
C GLU A 5 -3.57 -9.98 -11.11
N ILE A 6 -4.74 -9.37 -10.92
CA ILE A 6 -5.00 -7.96 -11.21
C ILE A 6 -5.43 -7.23 -9.94
N LEU A 7 -4.51 -6.44 -9.38
CA LEU A 7 -4.78 -5.55 -8.25
C LEU A 7 -4.82 -4.09 -8.72
N THR A 8 -6.00 -3.47 -8.71
CA THR A 8 -6.16 -2.10 -9.20
C THR A 8 -5.70 -1.09 -8.16
N ALA A 9 -4.74 -0.22 -8.53
CA ALA A 9 -4.41 0.97 -7.74
C ALA A 9 -5.54 1.99 -7.86
N MET A 10 -6.45 1.97 -6.89
CA MET A 10 -7.70 2.71 -6.95
C MET A 10 -7.46 4.20 -6.67
N VAL A 11 -8.11 5.06 -7.44
CA VAL A 11 -8.19 6.50 -7.15
C VAL A 11 -9.03 6.74 -5.89
N THR A 12 -8.84 7.89 -5.25
CA THR A 12 -9.71 8.36 -4.16
C THR A 12 -10.65 9.43 -4.73
N PRO A 13 -11.95 9.16 -4.89
CA PRO A 13 -12.89 10.20 -5.31
C PRO A 13 -13.05 11.27 -4.24
N PHE A 14 -13.06 12.53 -4.68
CA PHE A 14 -13.28 13.70 -3.82
C PHE A 14 -14.54 14.47 -4.24
N LYS A 15 -15.18 15.11 -3.27
CA LYS A 15 -16.25 16.08 -3.49
C LYS A 15 -15.65 17.43 -3.93
N GLN A 16 -16.51 18.33 -4.39
CA GLN A 16 -16.09 19.69 -4.79
C GLN A 16 -15.46 20.50 -3.65
N ASP A 17 -15.79 20.19 -2.40
CA ASP A 17 -15.21 20.82 -1.21
C ASP A 17 -13.86 20.21 -0.78
N GLY A 18 -13.36 19.22 -1.51
CA GLY A 18 -12.10 18.52 -1.22
C GLY A 18 -12.22 17.38 -0.20
N SER A 19 -13.39 17.16 0.40
CA SER A 19 -13.59 16.00 1.29
C SER A 19 -13.72 14.69 0.50
N ILE A 20 -13.30 13.57 1.10
CA ILE A 20 -13.45 12.25 0.47
C ILE A 20 -14.91 11.91 0.17
N ASP A 21 -15.17 11.36 -1.02
CA ASP A 21 -16.48 10.89 -1.45
C ASP A 21 -16.57 9.37 -1.31
N LEU A 22 -16.96 8.92 -0.11
CA LEU A 22 -17.05 7.48 0.22
C LEU A 22 -18.14 6.75 -0.58
N GLU A 23 -19.21 7.42 -0.99
CA GLU A 23 -20.27 6.80 -1.80
C GLU A 23 -19.73 6.45 -3.17
N ARG A 24 -19.06 7.41 -3.83
CA ARG A 24 -18.42 7.17 -5.13
C ARG A 24 -17.26 6.20 -5.04
N PHE A 25 -16.50 6.24 -3.95
CA PHE A 25 -15.42 5.29 -3.70
C PHE A 25 -15.93 3.86 -3.64
N ARG A 26 -17.00 3.60 -2.90
CA ARG A 26 -17.65 2.28 -2.80
C ARG A 26 -18.20 1.81 -4.17
N ALA A 27 -18.92 2.68 -4.87
CA ALA A 27 -19.43 2.36 -6.21
C ALA A 27 -18.30 1.99 -7.19
N LEU A 28 -17.16 2.69 -7.13
CA LEU A 28 -15.97 2.37 -7.92
C LEU A 28 -15.35 1.04 -7.50
N ALA A 29 -15.22 0.79 -6.19
CA ALA A 29 -14.67 -0.44 -5.65
C ALA A 29 -15.45 -1.67 -6.13
N SER A 30 -16.79 -1.67 -5.99
CA SER A 30 -17.60 -2.79 -6.50
C SER A 30 -17.49 -2.90 -8.02
N HIS A 31 -17.54 -1.77 -8.74
CA HIS A 31 -17.41 -1.80 -10.20
C HIS A 31 -16.10 -2.48 -10.66
N LEU A 32 -14.96 -2.13 -10.06
CA LEU A 32 -13.68 -2.73 -10.42
C LEU A 32 -13.65 -4.24 -10.16
N VAL A 33 -14.11 -4.67 -8.98
CA VAL A 33 -14.16 -6.09 -8.61
C VAL A 33 -15.12 -6.87 -9.53
N ASP A 34 -16.31 -6.33 -9.78
CA ASP A 34 -17.32 -6.94 -10.66
C ASP A 34 -16.86 -7.02 -12.13
N ASN A 35 -15.80 -6.29 -12.51
CA ASN A 35 -15.25 -6.23 -13.86
C ASN A 35 -13.81 -6.78 -13.97
N GLY A 36 -13.37 -7.59 -12.99
CA GLY A 36 -12.17 -8.43 -13.12
C GLY A 36 -10.96 -8.03 -12.30
N SER A 37 -11.09 -7.08 -11.36
CA SER A 37 -10.05 -6.85 -10.35
C SER A 37 -10.14 -7.90 -9.24
N ASP A 38 -9.10 -8.72 -9.06
CA ASP A 38 -8.99 -9.68 -7.95
C ASP A 38 -8.72 -8.99 -6.60
N GLY A 39 -8.22 -7.75 -6.66
CA GLY A 39 -7.92 -6.96 -5.47
C GLY A 39 -7.85 -5.47 -5.76
N LEU A 40 -7.89 -4.70 -4.68
CA LEU A 40 -7.78 -3.25 -4.69
C LEU A 40 -6.58 -2.83 -3.85
N VAL A 41 -5.74 -1.96 -4.41
CA VAL A 41 -4.75 -1.21 -3.65
C VAL A 41 -5.36 0.14 -3.30
N VAL A 42 -5.67 0.33 -2.03
CA VAL A 42 -6.30 1.52 -1.47
C VAL A 42 -5.21 2.44 -0.91
N THR A 43 -5.38 3.76 -1.06
CA THR A 43 -4.42 4.80 -0.62
C THR A 43 -2.98 4.58 -1.13
N GLY A 44 -2.83 3.99 -2.32
CA GLY A 44 -1.55 3.99 -3.04
C GLY A 44 -1.20 5.38 -3.61
N THR A 45 -0.18 5.45 -4.47
CA THR A 45 0.16 6.72 -5.16
C THR A 45 -1.01 7.26 -5.99
N THR A 46 -1.72 6.39 -6.72
CA THR A 46 -2.90 6.75 -7.52
C THR A 46 -4.07 7.22 -6.67
N GLY A 47 -4.17 6.73 -5.43
CA GLY A 47 -5.16 7.15 -4.44
C GLY A 47 -4.78 8.42 -3.69
N GLU A 48 -3.76 9.15 -4.15
CA GLU A 48 -3.33 10.44 -3.61
C GLU A 48 -2.91 10.40 -2.13
N SER A 49 -2.26 9.31 -1.71
CA SER A 49 -1.87 9.12 -0.31
C SER A 49 -1.17 10.32 0.37
N PRO A 50 -0.27 11.09 -0.29
CA PRO A 50 0.39 12.22 0.38
C PRO A 50 -0.52 13.37 0.79
N THR A 51 -1.76 13.45 0.29
CA THR A 51 -2.72 14.52 0.59
C THR A 51 -3.87 14.07 1.48
N LEU A 52 -3.90 12.81 1.89
CA LEU A 52 -4.90 12.26 2.81
C LEU A 52 -4.42 12.31 4.26
N SER A 53 -5.31 12.71 5.15
CA SER A 53 -5.14 12.49 6.59
C SER A 53 -5.21 11.01 6.95
N ASP A 54 -4.70 10.65 8.13
CA ASP A 54 -4.74 9.27 8.62
C ASP A 54 -6.20 8.79 8.79
N ASP A 55 -7.08 9.63 9.34
CA ASP A 55 -8.51 9.33 9.48
C ASP A 55 -9.19 9.07 8.13
N GLU A 56 -8.86 9.84 7.09
CA GLU A 56 -9.39 9.60 5.75
C GLU A 56 -8.91 8.25 5.19
N ARG A 57 -7.62 7.92 5.37
CA ARG A 57 -7.08 6.62 4.96
C ARG A 57 -7.81 5.47 5.63
N PHE A 58 -8.03 5.55 6.95
CA PHE A 58 -8.72 4.51 7.71
C PHE A 58 -10.16 4.33 7.24
N ARG A 59 -10.90 5.42 7.02
CA ARG A 59 -12.26 5.38 6.48
C ARG A 59 -12.33 4.78 5.08
N LEU A 60 -11.31 4.98 4.25
CA LEU A 60 -11.23 4.39 2.91
C LEU A 60 -10.93 2.88 2.99
N TYR A 61 -10.11 2.43 3.94
CA TYR A 61 -9.87 0.99 4.17
C TYR A 61 -11.14 0.28 4.62
N GLU A 62 -11.82 0.81 5.64
CA GLU A 62 -13.10 0.30 6.13
C GLU A 62 -14.13 0.25 4.98
N ALA A 63 -14.23 1.34 4.21
CA ALA A 63 -15.16 1.39 3.10
C ALA A 63 -14.87 0.39 1.98
N ALA A 64 -13.59 0.11 1.69
CA ALA A 64 -13.23 -0.89 0.70
C ALA A 64 -13.60 -2.29 1.18
N LEU A 65 -13.22 -2.66 2.41
CA LEU A 65 -13.51 -3.96 3.00
C LEU A 65 -15.01 -4.23 3.08
N ASP A 66 -15.78 -3.28 3.61
CA ASP A 66 -17.24 -3.37 3.72
C ASP A 66 -17.90 -3.62 2.35
N GLU A 67 -17.42 -2.93 1.31
CA GLU A 67 -18.03 -2.97 -0.02
C GLU A 67 -17.70 -4.27 -0.75
N VAL A 68 -16.43 -4.66 -0.77
CA VAL A 68 -15.99 -5.82 -1.57
C VAL A 68 -16.17 -7.13 -0.83
N GLY A 69 -16.12 -7.13 0.51
CA GLY A 69 -16.17 -8.33 1.34
C GLY A 69 -15.15 -9.37 0.89
N ASP A 70 -15.55 -10.65 0.89
CA ASP A 70 -14.67 -11.76 0.50
C ASP A 70 -14.44 -11.88 -1.03
N ARG A 71 -14.99 -10.97 -1.84
CA ARG A 71 -14.89 -11.04 -3.31
C ARG A 71 -13.51 -10.63 -3.83
N ALA A 72 -12.78 -9.82 -3.08
CA ALA A 72 -11.50 -9.25 -3.52
C ALA A 72 -10.58 -8.96 -2.34
N THR A 73 -9.28 -8.98 -2.60
CA THR A 73 -8.25 -8.62 -1.61
C THR A 73 -8.12 -7.10 -1.47
N VAL A 74 -8.04 -6.58 -0.25
CA VAL A 74 -7.78 -5.16 0.03
C VAL A 74 -6.36 -4.97 0.56
N ILE A 75 -5.51 -4.31 -0.23
CA ILE A 75 -4.14 -3.94 0.15
C ILE A 75 -4.08 -2.46 0.51
N ALA A 76 -3.69 -2.15 1.74
CA ALA A 76 -3.58 -0.77 2.23
C ALA A 76 -2.21 -0.14 1.92
N GLY A 77 -2.20 1.08 1.39
CA GLY A 77 -1.00 1.90 1.25
C GLY A 77 -0.58 2.52 2.58
N THR A 78 0.33 1.87 3.31
CA THR A 78 0.80 2.33 4.62
C THR A 78 2.25 2.80 4.65
N GLY A 79 3.01 2.65 3.56
CA GLY A 79 4.39 3.14 3.48
C GLY A 79 4.50 4.67 3.38
N THR A 80 5.41 5.25 4.16
CA THR A 80 5.74 6.68 4.16
C THR A 80 7.26 6.89 4.28
N TYR A 81 7.72 8.15 4.26
CA TYR A 81 9.13 8.46 4.51
C TYR A 81 9.53 8.36 5.99
N SER A 82 8.56 8.22 6.90
CA SER A 82 8.77 8.10 8.35
C SER A 82 8.48 6.69 8.80
N THR A 83 9.46 6.03 9.42
CA THR A 83 9.29 4.67 9.96
C THR A 83 8.21 4.62 11.01
N GLU A 84 8.20 5.55 11.95
CA GLU A 84 7.17 5.63 13.01
C GLU A 84 5.77 5.77 12.43
N HIS A 85 5.60 6.63 11.42
CA HIS A 85 4.29 6.82 10.78
C HIS A 85 3.87 5.60 9.97
N SER A 86 4.79 4.93 9.27
CA SER A 86 4.49 3.71 8.52
C SER A 86 4.07 2.57 9.46
N VAL A 87 4.72 2.47 10.62
CA VAL A 87 4.34 1.53 11.69
C VAL A 87 2.93 1.85 12.20
N HIS A 88 2.67 3.11 12.57
CA HIS A 88 1.34 3.55 13.04
C HIS A 88 0.22 3.23 12.05
N LEU A 89 0.42 3.57 10.77
CA LEU A 89 -0.57 3.28 9.72
C LEU A 89 -0.78 1.78 9.52
N THR A 90 0.27 0.99 9.64
CA THR A 90 0.21 -0.47 9.46
C THR A 90 -0.49 -1.16 10.63
N GLU A 91 -0.18 -0.76 11.87
CA GLU A 91 -0.90 -1.21 13.07
C GLU A 91 -2.39 -0.94 12.93
N ARG A 92 -2.76 0.30 12.58
CA ARG A 92 -4.17 0.67 12.47
C ARG A 92 -4.87 -0.04 11.31
N ALA A 93 -4.22 -0.17 10.16
CA ALA A 93 -4.77 -0.92 9.03
C ALA A 93 -4.92 -2.42 9.35
N GLN A 94 -4.02 -3.00 10.15
CA GLN A 94 -4.16 -4.36 10.64
C GLN A 94 -5.42 -4.53 11.49
N GLU A 95 -5.64 -3.65 12.47
CA GLU A 95 -6.82 -3.66 13.33
C GLU A 95 -8.12 -3.56 12.53
N ILE A 96 -8.13 -2.75 11.47
CA ILE A 96 -9.27 -2.59 10.56
C ILE A 96 -9.58 -3.88 9.79
N GLY A 97 -8.57 -4.69 9.48
CA GLY A 97 -8.77 -6.00 8.85
C GLY A 97 -8.28 -6.14 7.41
N VAL A 98 -7.49 -5.19 6.87
CA VAL A 98 -6.98 -5.28 5.48
C VAL A 98 -6.11 -6.51 5.24
N ASP A 99 -6.11 -7.07 4.04
CA ASP A 99 -5.42 -8.34 3.76
C ASP A 99 -3.90 -8.24 3.67
N GLY A 100 -3.38 -7.03 3.50
CA GLY A 100 -1.94 -6.78 3.43
C GLY A 100 -1.61 -5.32 3.19
N PHE A 101 -0.33 -5.04 3.03
CA PHE A 101 0.19 -3.68 2.97
C PHE A 101 1.05 -3.45 1.73
N LEU A 102 0.89 -2.27 1.11
CA LEU A 102 1.81 -1.75 0.12
C LEU A 102 2.71 -0.70 0.79
N ILE A 103 4.00 -1.02 0.91
CA ILE A 103 4.97 -0.15 1.58
C ILE A 103 5.92 0.42 0.53
N VAL A 104 5.74 1.71 0.21
CA VAL A 104 6.67 2.45 -0.64
C VAL A 104 8.00 2.65 0.07
N THR A 105 9.09 2.53 -0.68
CA THR A 105 10.43 2.89 -0.21
C THR A 105 10.43 4.33 0.32
N PRO A 106 11.05 4.63 1.49
CA PRO A 106 11.07 5.98 2.04
C PRO A 106 11.57 7.02 1.03
N TYR A 107 10.69 7.97 0.73
CA TYR A 107 10.91 9.02 -0.25
C TYR A 107 11.46 10.30 0.39
N TYR A 108 12.00 11.20 -0.42
CA TYR A 108 12.59 12.50 -0.01
C TYR A 108 13.89 12.39 0.81
N ASN A 109 13.90 11.65 1.91
CA ASN A 109 15.01 11.57 2.87
C ASN A 109 16.19 10.67 2.43
N LYS A 110 16.01 9.84 1.39
CA LYS A 110 17.06 9.03 0.75
C LYS A 110 17.91 8.21 1.75
N PRO A 111 17.30 7.34 2.58
CA PRO A 111 18.07 6.52 3.52
C PRO A 111 19.03 5.56 2.79
N PRO A 112 20.15 5.16 3.44
CA PRO A 112 20.97 4.06 2.93
C PRO A 112 20.19 2.75 2.96
N VAL A 113 20.62 1.74 2.18
CA VAL A 113 19.97 0.42 2.10
C VAL A 113 19.72 -0.19 3.48
N ARG A 114 20.71 -0.17 4.38
CA ARG A 114 20.53 -0.63 5.77
C ARG A 114 19.34 0.03 6.48
N GLY A 115 19.12 1.33 6.24
CA GLY A 115 18.02 2.08 6.85
C GLY A 115 16.67 1.71 6.24
N ILE A 116 16.64 1.37 4.95
CA ILE A 116 15.46 0.84 4.28
C ILE A 116 15.11 -0.54 4.87
N VAL A 117 16.10 -1.43 5.01
CA VAL A 117 15.89 -2.76 5.59
C VAL A 117 15.35 -2.65 7.03
N GLU A 118 15.94 -1.81 7.87
CA GLU A 118 15.42 -1.59 9.23
C GLU A 118 14.03 -0.95 9.26
N HIS A 119 13.71 -0.07 8.30
CA HIS A 119 12.37 0.48 8.14
C HIS A 119 11.35 -0.63 7.85
N PHE A 120 11.62 -1.51 6.88
CA PHE A 120 10.74 -2.64 6.56
C PHE A 120 10.63 -3.65 7.70
N LYS A 121 11.72 -3.92 8.44
CA LYS A 121 11.67 -4.78 9.64
C LYS A 121 10.77 -4.20 10.72
N ALA A 122 10.84 -2.88 10.97
CA ALA A 122 9.99 -2.22 11.95
C ALA A 122 8.51 -2.32 11.57
N VAL A 123 8.17 -2.09 10.30
CA VAL A 123 6.80 -2.25 9.79
C VAL A 123 6.35 -3.72 9.84
N ALA A 124 7.22 -4.66 9.52
CA ALA A 124 6.93 -6.09 9.59
C ALA A 124 6.77 -6.61 11.03
N ALA A 125 7.29 -5.92 12.03
CA ALA A 125 7.23 -6.38 13.42
C ALA A 125 5.84 -6.22 14.05
N VAL A 126 4.99 -5.36 13.48
CA VAL A 126 3.65 -5.08 14.03
C VAL A 126 2.53 -5.91 13.41
N SER A 127 2.85 -6.68 12.35
CA SER A 127 1.86 -7.50 11.63
C SER A 127 2.42 -8.82 11.13
N ASP A 128 1.57 -9.84 11.09
CA ASP A 128 1.82 -11.11 10.41
C ASP A 128 1.27 -11.14 8.97
N ARG A 129 0.59 -10.07 8.53
CA ARG A 129 0.02 -9.96 7.19
C ARG A 129 1.07 -9.68 6.12
N PRO A 130 0.83 -10.09 4.85
CA PRO A 130 1.79 -9.92 3.78
C PRO A 130 2.06 -8.45 3.45
N ILE A 131 3.34 -8.15 3.26
CA ILE A 131 3.88 -6.87 2.79
C ILE A 131 4.29 -7.00 1.32
N VAL A 132 3.86 -6.02 0.53
CA VAL A 132 4.33 -5.74 -0.82
C VAL A 132 5.31 -4.57 -0.76
N VAL A 133 6.58 -4.83 -1.05
CA VAL A 133 7.60 -3.78 -1.21
C VAL A 133 7.26 -2.99 -2.48
N TYR A 134 7.26 -1.67 -2.42
CA TYR A 134 7.02 -0.83 -3.58
C TYR A 134 8.25 -0.01 -3.93
N ASN A 135 8.87 -0.41 -5.04
CA ASN A 135 10.01 0.27 -5.64
C ASN A 135 9.53 1.11 -6.82
N ILE A 136 9.74 2.43 -6.74
CA ILE A 136 9.34 3.40 -7.78
C ILE A 136 10.36 4.54 -7.86
N PRO A 137 11.54 4.29 -8.47
CA PRO A 137 12.67 5.21 -8.41
C PRO A 137 12.35 6.61 -8.93
N GLY A 138 11.51 6.70 -9.97
CA GLY A 138 11.06 7.97 -10.54
C GLY A 138 10.28 8.88 -9.58
N ARG A 139 9.79 8.37 -8.44
CA ARG A 139 9.11 9.18 -7.41
C ARG A 139 9.87 9.28 -6.10
N VAL A 140 10.62 8.24 -5.72
CA VAL A 140 11.33 8.21 -4.43
C VAL A 140 12.80 8.62 -4.54
N VAL A 141 13.34 8.69 -5.76
CA VAL A 141 14.74 9.07 -6.07
C VAL A 141 15.75 8.12 -5.41
N LEU A 142 15.34 6.87 -5.25
CA LEU A 142 16.12 5.71 -4.82
C LEU A 142 15.64 4.51 -5.61
N ASN A 143 16.59 3.73 -6.14
CA ASN A 143 16.28 2.42 -6.69
C ASN A 143 16.63 1.34 -5.67
N LEU A 144 15.70 0.42 -5.42
CA LEU A 144 16.02 -0.82 -4.74
C LEU A 144 16.62 -1.79 -5.76
N GLU A 145 17.94 -1.92 -5.71
CA GLU A 145 18.66 -2.94 -6.48
C GLU A 145 18.25 -4.35 -6.04
N THR A 146 18.46 -5.33 -6.91
CA THR A 146 18.07 -6.73 -6.70
C THR A 146 18.62 -7.30 -5.39
N GLU A 147 19.84 -6.94 -5.00
CA GLU A 147 20.45 -7.37 -3.73
C GLU A 147 19.70 -6.84 -2.51
N ALA A 148 19.23 -5.59 -2.57
CA ALA A 148 18.44 -5.00 -1.49
C ALA A 148 17.04 -5.64 -1.42
N ILE A 149 16.44 -5.97 -2.57
CA ILE A 149 15.16 -6.70 -2.61
C ILE A 149 15.34 -8.11 -2.05
N ALA A 150 16.44 -8.80 -2.36
CA ALA A 150 16.75 -10.11 -1.80
C ALA A 150 16.92 -10.06 -0.27
N GLU A 151 17.59 -9.03 0.26
CA GLU A 151 17.72 -8.82 1.70
C GLU A 151 16.35 -8.55 2.37
N LEU A 152 15.46 -7.79 1.71
CA LEU A 152 14.10 -7.58 2.20
C LEU A 152 13.25 -8.86 2.18
N ALA A 153 13.49 -9.76 1.22
CA ALA A 153 12.76 -11.03 1.10
C ALA A 153 13.05 -12.02 2.25
N GLU A 154 14.15 -11.82 3.00
CA GLU A 154 14.43 -12.58 4.22
C GLU A 154 13.47 -12.23 5.37
N ILE A 155 12.72 -11.12 5.27
CA ILE A 155 11.68 -10.76 6.24
C ILE A 155 10.43 -11.63 5.96
N PRO A 156 9.97 -12.48 6.92
CA PRO A 156 8.94 -13.50 6.63
C PRO A 156 7.60 -12.99 6.09
N THR A 157 7.25 -11.74 6.37
CA THR A 157 6.01 -11.10 5.89
C THR A 157 6.18 -10.38 4.56
N VAL A 158 7.40 -10.12 4.09
CA VAL A 158 7.64 -9.59 2.74
C VAL A 158 7.39 -10.71 1.73
N ARG A 159 6.35 -10.56 0.92
CA ARG A 159 5.87 -11.62 0.01
C ARG A 159 5.83 -11.25 -1.45
N ALA A 160 5.96 -9.97 -1.78
CA ALA A 160 5.96 -9.50 -3.16
C ALA A 160 6.70 -8.17 -3.29
N VAL A 161 7.04 -7.82 -4.53
CA VAL A 161 7.51 -6.49 -4.91
C VAL A 161 6.59 -5.95 -6.00
N LYS A 162 6.06 -4.75 -5.80
CA LYS A 162 5.51 -3.90 -6.85
C LYS A 162 6.68 -3.16 -7.46
N GLN A 163 7.20 -3.70 -8.56
CA GLN A 163 8.29 -3.10 -9.30
C GLN A 163 7.73 -2.10 -10.31
N ALA A 164 8.01 -0.82 -10.11
CA ALA A 164 7.60 0.28 -10.99
C ALA A 164 8.83 1.06 -11.50
N ASN A 165 9.84 0.33 -11.95
CA ASN A 165 10.85 0.82 -12.87
C ASN A 165 10.47 0.36 -14.30
N ASP A 166 11.07 0.99 -15.29
CA ASP A 166 10.95 0.64 -16.71
C ASP A 166 11.99 -0.40 -17.17
N ASP A 167 12.90 -0.76 -16.28
CA ASP A 167 13.94 -1.76 -16.50
C ASP A 167 13.42 -3.18 -16.21
N LEU A 168 13.40 -4.00 -17.26
CA LEU A 168 12.93 -5.39 -17.25
C LEU A 168 14.08 -6.40 -17.19
N GLU A 169 15.34 -5.94 -17.19
CA GLU A 169 16.54 -6.79 -17.09
C GLU A 169 16.98 -6.98 -15.62
#